data_AF-A0A8F5BM11-F1
#
_entry.id   AF-A0A8F5BM11-F1
#
_cell.length_a   1.000
_cell.length_b   1.000
_cell.length_c   1.000
_cell.angle_alpha   90.00
_cell.angle_beta   90.00
_cell.angle_gamma   90.00
#
_symmetry.space_group_name_H-M   'P 1'
#
loop_
_entity.id
_entity.type
_entity.pdbx_description
1 polymer ?
#
loop_
_entity_poly.entity_id
_entity_poly.type
_entity_poly.pdbx_seq_one_letter_code
_entity_poly.pdbx_strand_id
1 'polypeptide(L)' 'MYPKKGKYYTIRKTSICHSGYGIFECEDEEKCTLIACTYVSNLSSPLFLTPENFS' A
#
# COMPACT_ATOMS: atom_id res chain seq x y z
N MET A 1 24.12 18.32 -3.41
CA MET A 1 22.75 18.54 -2.91
C MET A 1 22.07 17.17 -2.91
N TYR A 2 22.08 16.47 -1.77
CA TYR A 2 21.51 15.13 -1.66
C TYR A 2 19.98 15.22 -1.76
N PRO A 3 19.29 14.32 -2.49
CA PRO A 3 17.85 14.39 -2.64
C PRO A 3 17.20 14.27 -1.26
N LYS A 4 16.22 15.16 -0.98
CA LYS A 4 15.33 15.02 0.18
C LYS A 4 14.80 13.59 0.16
N LYS A 5 15.19 12.77 1.15
CA LYS A 5 14.57 11.46 1.41
C LYS A 5 13.07 11.70 1.60
N GLY A 6 12.31 11.46 0.54
CA GLY A 6 10.88 11.72 0.52
C GLY A 6 10.19 10.62 1.30
N LYS A 7 9.41 10.99 2.32
CA LYS A 7 8.52 10.04 2.98
C LYS A 7 7.61 9.40 1.93
N TYR A 8 7.45 8.09 1.97
CA TYR A 8 6.55 7.36 1.09
C TYR A 8 5.77 6.31 1.87
N TYR A 9 4.61 5.92 1.33
CA TYR A 9 3.75 4.92 1.95
C TYR A 9 3.77 3.63 1.15
N THR A 10 3.75 2.49 1.84
CA THR A 10 3.75 1.17 1.21
C THR A 10 2.86 0.19 1.98
N ILE A 11 2.32 -0.80 1.27
CA ILE A 11 1.54 -1.89 1.87
C ILE A 11 2.43 -3.13 1.90
N ARG A 12 2.62 -3.73 3.08
CA ARG A 12 3.44 -4.94 3.24
C ARG A 12 2.70 -5.99 4.06
N LYS A 13 3.01 -7.27 3.80
CA LYS A 13 2.58 -8.37 4.66
C LYS A 13 3.22 -8.22 6.03
N THR A 14 2.44 -8.43 7.08
CA THR A 14 2.91 -8.37 8.47
C THR A 14 2.04 -9.24 9.36
N SER A 15 2.66 -9.89 10.35
CA SER A 15 1.96 -10.64 11.40
C SER A 15 1.37 -9.75 12.50
N ILE A 16 1.68 -8.44 12.49
CA ILE A 16 1.17 -7.49 13.48
C ILE A 16 -0.34 -7.25 13.28
N CYS A 17 -0.80 -7.29 12.04
CA CYS A 17 -2.20 -7.06 11.69
C CYS A 17 -2.93 -8.39 11.50
N HIS A 18 -4.14 -8.52 12.05
CA HIS A 18 -4.95 -9.73 11.88
C HIS A 18 -5.30 -10.03 10.40
N SER A 19 -5.40 -8.99 9.57
CA SER A 19 -5.57 -9.09 8.12
C SER A 19 -4.36 -9.68 7.39
N GLY A 20 -3.20 -9.73 8.04
CA GLY A 20 -1.92 -10.10 7.43
C GLY A 20 -1.22 -8.97 6.68
N TYR A 21 -1.80 -7.76 6.61
CA TYR A 21 -1.25 -6.62 5.87
C TYR A 21 -1.33 -5.30 6.64
N GLY A 22 -0.32 -4.47 6.47
CA GLY A 22 -0.21 -3.15 7.09
C GLY A 22 0.25 -2.08 6.11
N ILE A 23 -0.14 -0.85 6.38
CA ILE A 23 0.33 0.37 5.72
C ILE A 23 1.50 0.91 6.54
N PHE A 24 2.64 1.10 5.87
CA PHE A 24 3.87 1.59 6.45
C PHE A 24 4.22 2.97 5.89
N GLU A 25 4.58 3.90 6.77
CA GLU A 25 5.24 5.16 6.41
C GLU A 25 6.75 4.93 6.47
N CYS A 26 7.46 5.20 5.37
CA CYS A 26 8.89 4.98 5.22
C CYS A 26 9.63 6.29 4.91
N GLU A 27 10.71 6.56 5.61
CA GLU A 27 11.64 7.67 5.30
C GLU A 27 12.72 7.23 4.30
N ASP A 28 13.06 5.95 4.32
CA ASP A 28 13.90 5.21 3.38
C ASP A 28 13.52 3.72 3.44
N GLU A 29 14.13 2.87 2.60
CA GLU A 29 13.75 1.45 2.50
C GLU A 29 13.90 0.66 3.79
N GLU A 30 14.80 1.09 4.68
CA GLU A 30 15.12 0.43 5.94
C GLU A 30 14.34 1.02 7.12
N LYS A 31 13.93 2.29 7.04
CA LYS A 31 13.17 2.99 8.09
C LYS A 31 11.70 3.12 7.74
N CYS A 32 10.94 2.09 8.09
CA CYS A 32 9.49 2.03 7.94
C CYS A 32 8.78 1.82 9.28
N THR A 33 7.69 2.55 9.51
CA THR A 33 6.82 2.42 10.70
C THR A 33 5.42 2.00 10.27
N LEU A 34 4.85 0.99 10.93
CA LEU A 34 3.46 0.60 10.72
C LEU A 34 2.54 1.70 11.26
N ILE A 35 1.71 2.29 10.39
CA ILE A 35 0.77 3.35 10.78
C ILE A 35 -0.68 2.89 10.81
N ALA A 36 -1.04 1.84 10.06
CA ALA A 36 -2.39 1.28 10.05
C ALA A 36 -2.40 -0.17 9.56
N CYS A 37 -3.38 -0.96 10.02
CA CYS A 37 -3.70 -2.26 9.44
C CYS A 37 -4.67 -2.09 8.27
N THR A 38 -4.49 -2.87 7.21
CA THR A 38 -5.37 -2.84 6.04
C THR A 38 -5.69 -4.24 5.56
N TYR A 39 -6.80 -4.38 4.84
CA TYR A 39 -7.15 -5.59 4.13
C TYR A 39 -6.88 -5.34 2.66
N VAL A 40 -6.03 -6.17 2.04
CA VAL A 40 -6.03 -6.25 0.58
C VAL A 40 -7.25 -7.08 0.19
N SER A 41 -8.30 -6.40 -0.25
CA SER A 41 -9.35 -7.05 -1.03
C SER A 41 -8.66 -7.76 -2.19
N ASN A 42 -8.75 -9.09 -2.23
CA ASN A 42 -8.23 -9.86 -3.35
C ASN A 42 -8.86 -9.27 -4.62
N LEU A 43 -8.05 -8.69 -5.50
CA LEU A 43 -8.52 -8.23 -6.82
C LEU A 43 -8.71 -9.46 -7.72
N SER A 44 -9.51 -10.42 -7.25
CA SER A 44 -9.87 -11.64 -7.98
C SER A 44 -11.02 -11.41 -8.95
N SER A 45 -11.56 -10.20 -9.00
CA SER A 45 -12.39 -9.76 -10.11
C SER A 45 -11.46 -9.25 -11.22
N PRO A 46 -11.41 -9.89 -12.40
CA PRO A 46 -10.80 -9.25 -13.54
C PRO A 46 -11.42 -7.87 -13.69
N LEU A 47 -10.58 -6.84 -13.83
CA LEU A 47 -11.01 -5.51 -14.23
C LEU A 47 -11.65 -5.67 -15.61
N PHE A 48 -12.96 -5.91 -15.65
CA PHE A 48 -13.76 -5.66 -16.84
C PHE A 48 -13.74 -4.15 -17.03
N LEU A 49 -12.79 -3.67 -17.83
CA LEU A 49 -12.84 -2.35 -18.42
C LEU A 49 -14.01 -2.35 -19.42
N THR A 50 -15.23 -2.24 -18.92
CA THR A 50 -16.37 -1.91 -19.78
C THR A 50 -16.22 -0.44 -20.19
N PRO A 51 -16.22 -0.11 -21.49
CA PRO A 51 -16.07 1.26 -21.97
C PRO A 51 -17.27 2.19 -21.65
N GLU A 52 -18.15 1.86 -20.70
CA GLU A 52 -19.42 2.54 -20.46
C GLU A 52 -19.34 3.75 -19.50
N ASN A 53 -18.14 4.24 -19.17
CA ASN A 53 -17.99 5.47 -18.38
C ASN A 53 -17.33 6.62 -19.16
N PHE A 54 -17.61 6.68 -20.46
CA PHE A 54 -17.38 7.85 -21.31
C PHE A 54 -18.55 8.00 -22.31
N SER A 55 -19.74 8.35 -21.81
CA SER A 55 -20.76 9.21 -22.48
C SER A 55 -21.94 9.42 -21.56
#